data_AF-Q30C99-F1
#
_entry.id   AF-Q30C99-F1
#
_cell.length_a   1.000
_cell.length_b   1.000
_cell.length_c   1.000
_cell.angle_alpha   90.00
_cell.angle_beta   90.00
_cell.angle_gamma   90.00
#
_symmetry.space_group_name_H-M   'P 1'
#
loop_
_entity.id
_entity.type
_entity.pdbx_description
1 polymer ?
#
loop_
_entity_poly.entity_id
_entity_poly.type
_entity_poly.pdbx_seq_one_letter_code
_entity_poly.pdbx_strand_id
1 'polypeptide(L)' 'CGETCVVLPCFIVPGCSCKSSVCYFNSLDN' A
#
# COMPACT_ATOMS: atom_id res chain seq x y z
N CYS A 1 1.21 -2.73 -4.54
CA CYS A 1 2.30 -3.31 -3.73
C CYS A 1 2.15 -4.80 -3.49
N GLY A 2 1.05 -5.43 -3.93
CA GLY A 2 0.87 -6.88 -3.78
C GLY A 2 0.54 -7.33 -2.37
N GLU A 3 0.47 -6.40 -1.41
CA GLU A 3 0.10 -6.63 -0.02
C GLU A 3 -1.28 -6.01 0.28
N THR A 4 -1.93 -6.51 1.33
CA THR A 4 -3.20 -5.98 1.83
C THR A 4 -2.99 -5.37 3.20
N CYS A 5 -3.71 -4.29 3.47
CA CYS A 5 -3.62 -3.58 4.75
C CYS A 5 -4.85 -3.79 5.63
N VAL A 6 -5.46 -4.99 5.55
CA VAL A 6 -6.63 -5.36 6.35
C VAL A 6 -6.27 -5.52 7.82
N VAL A 7 -5.11 -6.13 8.09
CA VAL A 7 -4.68 -6.53 9.44
C VAL A 7 -3.38 -5.82 9.86
N LEU A 8 -2.51 -5.54 8.88
CA LEU A 8 -1.20 -4.96 9.11
C LEU A 8 -1.00 -3.74 8.20
N PRO A 9 -0.21 -2.74 8.60
CA PRO A 9 0.10 -1.61 7.74
C PRO A 9 0.90 -2.06 6.50
N CYS A 10 0.90 -1.23 5.45
CA CYS A 10 1.73 -1.50 4.27
C CYS A 10 3.20 -1.23 4.62
N PHE A 11 3.97 -2.26 4.95
CA PHE A 11 5.37 -2.12 5.40
C PHE A 11 6.35 -2.95 4.58
N ILE A 12 5.86 -3.91 3.79
CA ILE A 12 6.74 -4.83 3.07
C ILE A 12 7.45 -4.10 1.94
N VAL A 13 6.71 -3.24 1.23
CA VAL A 13 7.26 -2.44 0.14
C VAL A 13 7.25 -0.95 0.53
N PRO A 14 8.43 -0.30 0.66
CA PRO A 14 8.49 1.14 0.92
C PRO A 14 7.90 1.93 -0.25
N GLY A 15 7.22 3.04 0.05
CA GLY A 15 6.48 3.83 -0.95
C GLY A 15 5.05 3.34 -1.20
N CYS A 16 4.59 2.37 -0.42
CA CYS A 16 3.22 1.87 -0.46
C CYS A 16 2.33 2.55 0.57
N SER A 17 1.10 2.83 0.17
CA SER A 17 0.08 3.43 1.02
C SER A 17 -1.17 2.56 1.05
N CYS A 18 -1.80 2.49 2.22
CA CYS A 18 -3.02 1.74 2.41
C CYS A 18 -4.21 2.54 1.86
N LYS A 19 -4.99 1.95 0.95
CA LYS A 19 -6.27 2.50 0.50
C LYS A 19 -7.26 1.37 0.35
N SER A 20 -8.48 1.51 0.85
CA SER A 20 -9.53 0.48 0.71
C SER A 20 -9.05 -0.94 1.06
N SER A 21 -8.29 -1.07 2.15
CA SER A 21 -7.71 -2.33 2.65
C SER A 21 -6.71 -3.03 1.71
N VAL A 22 -6.27 -2.36 0.65
CA VAL A 22 -5.25 -2.84 -0.29
C VAL A 22 -4.09 -1.83 -0.32
N CYS A 23 -2.87 -2.32 -0.39
CA CYS A 23 -1.69 -1.47 -0.46
C CYS A 23 -1.37 -1.12 -1.91
N TYR A 24 -1.61 0.14 -2.25
CA TYR A 24 -1.28 0.70 -3.53
C TYR A 24 0.09 1.34 -3.47
N PHE A 25 0.87 1.17 -4.53
CA PHE A 25 2.13 1.88 -4.62
C PHE A 25 1.75 3.33 -4.86
N ASN A 26 2.25 4.24 -4.03
CA ASN A 26 2.04 5.66 -4.24
C ASN A 26 2.98 6.11 -5.35
N SER A 27 2.87 5.50 -6.54
CA SER A 27 3.25 6.18 -7.77
C SER A 27 2.25 7.31 -7.88
N LEU A 28 2.67 8.49 -7.44
CA LEU A 28 1.99 9.72 -7.78
C LEU A 28 1.57 9.62 -9.25
N ASP A 29 0.25 9.69 -9.45
CA ASP A 29 -0.36 10.53 -10.45
C ASP A 29 0.58 11.73 -10.70
N ASN A 30 1.40 11.65 -11.74
CA ASN A 30 2.28 12.72 -12.21
C ASN A 30 1.83 13.10 -13.61
#